data_AF-A0A060BRZ3-F1
#
_entry.id   AF-A0A060BRZ3-F1
#
_cell.length_a   1.000
_cell.length_b   1.000
_cell.length_c   1.000
_cell.angle_alpha   90.00
_cell.angle_beta   90.00
_cell.angle_gamma   90.00
#
_symmetry.space_group_name_H-M   'P 1'
#
loop_
_entity.id
_entity.type
_entity.pdbx_description
1 polymer ?
#
loop_
_entity_poly.entity_id
_entity_poly.type
_entity_poly.pdbx_seq_one_letter_code
_entity_poly.pdbx_strand_id
1 'polypeptide(L)'
;MEKDGFRWWKDRVRNASNIYDVLRIDHFRGMADYWAIPFPSKDATPGHWEIGPGTKLVDAIKEAAKDMQIVAEDLGALDDSVYRL
;
A
#
# COMPACT_ATOMS: atom_id res chain seq x y z
N MET A 1 2.73 8.22 9.77
CA MET A 1 2.20 8.68 8.47
C MET A 1 0.75 9.15 8.57
N GLU A 2 -0.13 8.50 9.35
CA GLU A 2 -1.50 9.02 9.48
C GLU A 2 -1.55 10.43 10.11
N LYS A 3 -0.74 10.69 11.15
CA LYS A 3 -0.69 11.98 11.85
C LYS A 3 -0.35 13.18 10.94
N ASP A 4 0.38 12.95 9.86
CA ASP A 4 0.73 13.98 8.87
C ASP A 4 -0.01 13.79 7.54
N GLY A 5 -1.17 13.11 7.58
CA GLY A 5 -2.08 12.97 6.44
C GLY A 5 -1.47 12.18 5.27
N PHE A 6 -0.58 11.23 5.56
CA PHE A 6 0.14 10.41 4.57
C PHE A 6 0.93 11.24 3.54
N ARG A 7 1.45 12.42 3.93
CA ARG A 7 2.16 13.36 3.04
C ARG A 7 3.15 12.68 2.10
N TRP A 8 4.01 11.81 2.63
CA TRP A 8 5.01 11.08 1.84
C TRP A 8 4.38 10.25 0.71
N TRP A 9 3.29 9.54 0.99
CA TRP A 9 2.60 8.74 -0.02
C TRP A 9 1.92 9.60 -1.08
N LYS A 10 1.27 10.70 -0.65
CA LYS A 10 0.67 11.66 -1.59
C LYS A 10 1.71 12.23 -2.55
N ASP A 11 2.87 12.61 -2.04
CA ASP A 11 3.95 13.18 -2.85
C ASP A 11 4.56 12.16 -3.81
N ARG A 12 4.72 10.90 -3.36
CA ARG A 12 5.16 9.79 -4.22
C ARG A 12 4.20 9.56 -5.39
N VAL A 13 2.90 9.56 -5.13
CA VAL A 13 1.86 9.34 -6.16
C VAL A 13 1.80 10.52 -7.13
N ARG A 14 1.85 11.76 -6.64
CA ARG A 14 1.91 12.97 -7.50
C ARG A 14 3.13 12.99 -8.40
N ASN A 15 4.26 12.50 -7.92
CA ASN A 15 5.44 12.38 -8.75
C ASN A 15 5.27 11.30 -9.83
N ALA A 16 4.66 10.16 -9.49
CA ALA A 16 4.36 9.11 -10.45
C ALA A 16 3.39 9.58 -11.56
N SER A 17 2.37 10.38 -11.21
CA SER A 17 1.41 10.92 -12.18
C SER A 17 2.00 11.90 -13.18
N ASN A 18 3.22 12.40 -12.96
CA ASN A 18 3.94 13.22 -13.94
C ASN A 18 4.65 12.39 -15.03
N ILE A 19 4.72 11.07 -14.87
CA ILE A 19 5.53 10.16 -15.70
C ILE A 19 4.65 9.06 -16.32
N TYR A 20 3.59 8.64 -15.62
CA TYR A 20 2.77 7.49 -16.00
C TYR A 20 1.28 7.85 -16.02
N ASP A 21 0.56 7.28 -17.00
CA ASP A 21 -0.91 7.36 -17.06
C ASP A 21 -1.59 6.38 -16.10
N VAL A 22 -0.90 5.29 -15.77
CA VAL A 22 -1.39 4.21 -14.91
C VAL A 22 -0.31 3.84 -13.89
N LEU A 23 -0.71 3.75 -12.62
CA LEU A 23 0.13 3.31 -11.52
C LEU A 23 -0.33 1.94 -11.01
N ARG A 24 0.44 0.90 -11.31
CA ARG A 24 0.33 -0.38 -10.60
C ARG A 24 1.06 -0.28 -9.26
N ILE A 25 0.37 -0.56 -8.16
CA ILE A 25 0.99 -0.63 -6.83
C ILE A 25 1.30 -2.09 -6.53
N ASP A 26 2.60 -2.39 -6.50
CA ASP A 26 3.13 -3.69 -6.13
C ASP A 26 2.80 -4.04 -4.68
N HIS A 27 2.49 -5.31 -4.43
CA HIS A 27 2.15 -5.86 -3.13
C HIS A 27 1.05 -5.06 -2.41
N PHE A 28 -0.03 -4.77 -3.12
CA PHE A 28 -1.11 -3.89 -2.65
C PHE A 28 -1.70 -4.36 -1.31
N ARG A 29 -1.70 -5.67 -1.08
CA ARG A 29 -2.18 -6.31 0.16
C ARG A 29 -1.54 -5.77 1.43
N GLY A 30 -0.31 -5.27 1.35
CA GLY A 30 0.38 -4.61 2.47
C GLY A 30 -0.33 -3.37 3.02
N MET A 31 -1.29 -2.79 2.28
CA MET A 31 -2.16 -1.74 2.80
C MET A 31 -3.19 -2.29 3.78
N ALA A 32 -3.70 -3.50 3.57
CA ALA A 32 -4.62 -4.17 4.49
C ALA A 32 -3.85 -4.69 5.71
N ASP A 33 -2.78 -5.45 5.45
CA ASP A 33 -1.90 -6.05 6.44
C ASP A 33 -0.61 -6.56 5.79
N TYR A 34 0.49 -6.52 6.54
CA TYR A 34 1.82 -6.85 6.02
C TYR A 34 2.55 -7.80 6.97
N TRP A 35 3.42 -8.65 6.41
CA TRP A 35 4.23 -9.58 7.20
C TRP A 35 5.46 -8.86 7.76
N ALA A 36 5.50 -8.65 9.07
CA ALA A 36 6.59 -7.99 9.76
C ALA A 36 7.56 -9.03 10.32
N ILE A 37 8.86 -8.89 10.00
CA ILE A 37 9.91 -9.80 10.45
C ILE A 37 10.80 -9.04 11.45
N PRO A 38 11.02 -9.56 12.68
CA PRO A 38 11.85 -8.88 13.64
C PRO A 38 13.31 -8.89 13.21
N PHE A 39 13.98 -7.74 13.25
CA PHE A 39 15.44 -7.70 13.15
C PHE A 39 16.06 -8.27 14.45
N PRO A 40 17.10 -9.12 14.41
CA PRO A 40 17.93 -9.51 13.27
C PRO A 40 17.65 -10.94 12.72
N SER A 41 16.40 -11.31 12.46
CA SER A 41 16.04 -12.66 11.98
C SER A 41 16.80 -13.05 10.71
N LYS A 42 17.15 -14.34 10.59
CA LYS A 42 17.88 -14.88 9.43
C LYS A 42 17.00 -15.17 8.22
N ASP A 43 15.71 -15.35 8.45
CA ASP A 43 14.71 -15.63 7.43
C ASP A 43 13.35 -15.02 7.85
N ALA A 44 12.32 -15.23 7.03
CA ALA A 44 10.99 -14.67 7.24
C ALA A 44 10.08 -15.48 8.16
N THR A 45 10.49 -16.68 8.58
CA THR A 45 9.67 -17.61 9.37
C THR A 45 9.16 -17.02 10.69
N PRO A 46 9.96 -16.28 11.49
CA PRO A 46 9.51 -15.77 12.78
C PRO A 46 8.71 -14.46 12.68
N GLY A 47 8.18 -14.14 11.50
CA GLY A 47 7.36 -12.95 11.33
C GLY A 47 5.93 -13.11 11.84
N HIS A 48 5.17 -12.04 11.73
CA HIS A 48 3.76 -12.00 12.07
C HIS A 48 3.03 -10.98 11.20
N TRP A 49 1.71 -11.17 11.06
CA TRP A 49 0.87 -10.20 10.36
C TRP A 49 0.65 -8.96 11.23
N GLU A 50 0.89 -7.79 10.64
CA GLU A 50 0.59 -6.49 11.22
C GLU A 50 -0.51 -5.79 10.41
N ILE A 51 -1.45 -5.16 11.11
CA ILE A 51 -2.54 -4.44 10.45
C ILE A 51 -1.97 -3.20 9.76
N GLY A 52 -2.27 -3.07 8.47
CA GLY A 52 -1.90 -1.95 7.65
C GLY A 52 -2.81 -0.72 7.88
N PRO A 53 -2.50 0.41 7.23
CA PRO A 53 -3.30 1.62 7.34
C PRO A 53 -4.69 1.55 6.67
N GLY A 54 -4.92 0.51 5.86
CA GLY A 54 -6.19 0.21 5.19
C GLY A 54 -6.67 1.35 4.29
N THR A 55 -8.00 1.50 4.24
CA THR A 55 -8.70 2.47 3.39
C THR A 55 -8.21 3.91 3.59
N LYS A 56 -7.73 4.28 4.79
CA LYS A 56 -7.20 5.63 5.03
C LYS A 56 -6.02 5.98 4.12
N LEU A 57 -5.11 5.03 3.90
CA LEU A 57 -4.00 5.23 2.97
C LEU A 57 -4.48 5.17 1.52
N VAL A 58 -5.39 4.24 1.19
CA VAL A 58 -5.94 4.09 -0.16
C VAL A 58 -6.64 5.38 -0.60
N ASP A 59 -7.44 5.99 0.26
CA ASP A 59 -8.13 7.26 0.02
C ASP A 59 -7.12 8.40 -0.20
N ALA A 60 -6.07 8.46 0.61
CA ALA A 60 -5.02 9.46 0.44
C ALA A 60 -4.27 9.29 -0.90
N ILE A 61 -4.06 8.06 -1.34
CA ILE A 61 -3.45 7.73 -2.63
C ILE A 61 -4.40 8.12 -3.78
N LYS A 62 -5.69 7.76 -3.71
CA LYS A 62 -6.71 8.13 -4.70
C LYS A 62 -6.84 9.65 -4.84
N GLU A 63 -6.87 10.38 -3.73
CA GLU A 63 -6.88 11.85 -3.69
C GLU A 63 -5.65 12.44 -4.41
N ALA A 64 -4.48 11.85 -4.21
CA ALA A 64 -3.23 12.30 -4.81
C ALA A 64 -3.09 11.93 -6.30
N ALA A 65 -3.68 10.81 -6.72
CA ALA A 65 -3.60 10.30 -8.09
C ALA A 65 -4.46 11.10 -9.08
N LYS A 66 -5.51 11.78 -8.61
CA LYS A 66 -6.48 12.52 -9.44
C LYS A 66 -7.01 11.65 -10.60
N ASP A 67 -6.49 11.86 -11.81
CA ASP A 67 -6.93 11.23 -13.06
C ASP A 67 -6.10 9.98 -13.43
N MET A 68 -4.98 9.74 -12.74
CA MET A 68 -4.13 8.58 -12.97
C MET A 68 -4.85 7.31 -12.51
N GLN A 69 -4.95 6.31 -13.40
CA GLN A 69 -5.57 5.04 -13.05
C GLN A 69 -4.67 4.26 -12.09
N ILE A 70 -5.26 3.58 -11.11
CA ILE A 70 -4.52 2.74 -10.16
C ILE A 70 -4.90 1.29 -10.41
N VAL A 71 -3.89 0.43 -10.47
CA VAL A 71 -4.05 -1.03 -10.53
C VAL A 71 -3.48 -1.62 -9.24
N ALA A 72 -4.31 -2.32 -8.49
CA ALA A 72 -3.84 -3.12 -7.36
C ALA A 72 -3.17 -4.38 -7.90
N GLU A 73 -1.93 -4.64 -7.48
CA GLU A 73 -1.34 -5.97 -7.62
C GLU A 73 -1.87 -6.85 -6.50
N ASP A 74 -2.70 -7.82 -6.86
CA ASP A 74 -3.46 -8.68 -5.95
C ASP A 74 -3.23 -10.17 -6.23
N LEU A 75 -2.00 -10.55 -6.60
CA LEU A 75 -1.63 -11.96 -6.77
C LEU A 75 -1.29 -12.62 -5.43
N GLY A 76 -1.33 -13.96 -5.41
CA GLY A 76 -0.95 -14.76 -4.25
C GLY A 76 -2.12 -15.13 -3.34
N ALA A 77 -1.81 -15.49 -2.09
CA ALA A 77 -2.81 -15.82 -1.09
C ALA A 77 -3.29 -14.54 -0.40
N LEU A 78 -4.54 -14.16 -0.69
CA LEU A 78 -5.18 -12.98 -0.13
C LEU A 78 -6.38 -13.37 0.74
N ASP A 79 -6.74 -12.48 1.65
CA ASP A 79 -7.97 -12.56 2.43
C ASP A 79 -8.96 -11.45 2.03
N ASP A 80 -10.20 -11.58 2.52
CA ASP A 80 -11.30 -10.65 2.26
C ASP A 80 -10.99 -9.18 2.58
N SER A 81 -10.05 -8.91 3.49
CA SER A 81 -9.74 -7.53 3.88
C SER A 81 -9.09 -6.76 2.72
N VAL A 82 -8.33 -7.45 1.87
CA VAL A 82 -7.65 -6.86 0.71
C VAL A 82 -8.67 -6.42 -0.34
N TYR A 83 -9.71 -7.23 -0.59
CA TYR A 83 -10.76 -6.91 -1.58
C TYR A 83 -11.72 -5.81 -1.13
N ARG A 84 -11.72 -5.43 0.15
CA ARG A 84 -12.58 -4.37 0.70
C ARG A 84 -11.93 -2.99 0.68
N LEU A 85 -10.69 -2.87 0.22
CA LEU A 85 -9.91 -1.63 0.15
C LEU A 85 -10.30 -0.70 -1.01
#